data_AF-A0A661JZ52-F1
#
_entry.id   AF-A0A661JZ52-F1
#
_cell.length_a   1.000
_cell.length_b   1.000
_cell.length_c   1.000
_cell.angle_alpha   90.00
_cell.angle_beta   90.00
_cell.angle_gamma   90.00
#
_symmetry.space_group_name_H-M   'P 1'
#
loop_
_entity.id
_entity.type
_entity.pdbx_description
1 polymer ?
#
loop_
_entity_poly.entity_id
_entity_poly.type
_entity_poly.pdbx_seq_one_letter_code
_entity_poly.pdbx_strand_id
1 'polypeptide(L)'
;MISRKSHAANPEWVRGSGKHRGYKLLFLIIALITGVLLSLSTAFASDMDTLVDKLVKKGILTKEEAKEVKRQAKEENVPSWMKNIKFKGDFRLMFQWQNETDKPERTRGRIRLRLGVVKEINKKLEMGFGLATGGKNPRSTTVDLSDTFSSPDIRIDYAYCEYTPSTWLNIWGGKYKGIQKAVWMASDLLWDSDIRPEGLGLRLNYTTGPGMHLFANTG
;
A
#
# COMPACT_ATOMS: atom_id res chain seq x y z
N MET A 1 -58.69 47.68 8.35
CA MET A 1 -57.61 48.68 8.13
C MET A 1 -56.84 48.82 9.45
N ILE A 2 -55.54 49.16 9.41
CA ILE A 2 -54.51 49.12 10.49
C ILE A 2 -53.77 47.76 10.50
N SER A 3 -52.72 47.52 9.70
CA SER A 3 -51.39 48.14 9.49
C SER A 3 -50.28 47.34 10.20
N ARG A 4 -49.52 46.58 9.39
CA ARG A 4 -48.36 45.76 9.75
C ARG A 4 -47.19 46.67 10.14
N LYS A 5 -46.44 46.32 11.19
CA LYS A 5 -45.05 46.74 11.36
C LYS A 5 -44.13 45.54 11.20
N SER A 6 -43.39 45.57 10.10
CA SER A 6 -42.16 44.82 9.86
C SER A 6 -41.11 45.24 10.89
N HIS A 7 -40.34 44.28 11.40
CA HIS A 7 -39.06 44.55 12.04
C HIS A 7 -37.97 44.02 11.12
N ALA A 8 -37.18 44.97 10.64
CA ALA A 8 -36.10 44.82 9.69
C ALA A 8 -34.83 44.35 10.39
N ALA A 9 -33.96 43.79 9.55
CA ALA A 9 -32.63 43.26 9.83
C ALA A 9 -31.70 44.22 10.59
N ASN A 10 -30.83 43.64 11.43
CA ASN A 10 -29.59 44.26 11.87
C ASN A 10 -28.40 43.42 11.34
N PRO A 11 -27.48 43.98 10.53
CA PRO A 11 -26.34 43.22 10.00
C PRO A 11 -25.09 43.48 10.85
N GLU A 12 -24.69 42.51 11.67
CA GLU A 12 -23.39 42.55 12.34
C GLU A 12 -22.33 41.75 11.58
N TRP A 13 -21.25 42.49 11.29
CA TRP A 13 -20.05 42.07 10.61
C TRP A 13 -19.29 41.00 11.40
N VAL A 14 -19.16 39.79 10.87
CA VAL A 14 -18.11 38.84 11.30
C VAL A 14 -17.09 38.68 10.18
N ARG A 15 -16.04 39.51 10.26
CA ARG A 15 -14.78 39.28 9.54
C ARG A 15 -14.14 38.00 10.09
N GLY A 16 -14.29 36.91 9.35
CA GLY A 16 -13.59 35.64 9.58
C GLY A 16 -12.32 35.49 8.74
N SER A 17 -11.45 36.50 8.66
CA SER A 17 -10.17 36.40 7.96
C SER A 17 -9.14 35.69 8.84
N GLY A 18 -9.18 34.36 8.92
CA GLY A 18 -8.26 33.63 9.80
C GLY A 18 -8.04 32.13 9.54
N LYS A 19 -8.88 31.45 8.75
CA LYS A 19 -8.77 29.99 8.59
C LYS A 19 -7.83 29.55 7.46
N HIS A 20 -7.14 30.51 6.81
CA HIS A 20 -6.38 30.27 5.59
C HIS A 20 -4.88 29.98 5.75
N ARG A 21 -4.32 30.16 6.96
CA ARG A 21 -2.88 29.97 7.21
C ARG A 21 -2.49 28.51 7.44
N GLY A 22 -3.36 27.71 8.06
CA GLY A 22 -3.06 26.33 8.45
C GLY A 22 -2.84 25.38 7.28
N TYR A 23 -3.66 25.46 6.23
CA TYR A 23 -3.51 24.58 5.07
C TYR A 23 -2.27 24.90 4.22
N LYS A 24 -1.83 26.16 4.17
CA LYS A 24 -0.60 26.55 3.45
C LYS A 24 0.61 25.92 4.10
N LEU A 25 0.65 25.92 5.43
CA LEU A 25 1.71 25.30 6.21
C LEU A 25 1.71 23.77 6.04
N LEU A 26 0.52 23.14 6.06
CA LEU A 26 0.38 21.69 5.88
C LEU A 26 0.78 21.23 4.47
N PHE A 27 0.44 22.02 3.43
CA PHE A 27 0.84 21.74 2.05
C PHE A 27 2.36 21.92 1.84
N LEU A 28 2.96 22.91 2.49
CA LEU A 28 4.42 23.12 2.49
C LEU A 28 5.17 21.96 3.16
N ILE A 29 4.65 21.45 4.28
CA ILE A 29 5.25 20.30 4.98
C ILE A 29 5.15 19.03 4.11
N ILE A 30 4.02 18.79 3.46
CA ILE A 30 3.86 17.66 2.52
C ILE A 30 4.85 17.81 1.36
N ALA A 31 4.94 18.98 0.72
CA ALA A 31 5.87 19.21 -0.39
C ALA A 31 7.34 19.00 0.05
N LEU A 32 7.70 19.40 1.27
CA LEU A 32 9.03 19.20 1.84
C LEU A 32 9.33 17.71 2.06
N ILE A 33 8.39 16.95 2.65
CA ILE A 33 8.56 15.52 2.91
C ILE A 33 8.67 14.74 1.60
N THR A 34 7.84 15.05 0.59
CA THR A 34 7.93 14.40 -0.72
C THR A 34 9.25 14.75 -1.43
N GLY A 35 9.72 15.99 -1.32
CA GLY A 35 11.02 16.42 -1.86
C GLY A 35 12.21 15.69 -1.22
N VAL A 36 12.17 15.47 0.09
CA VAL A 36 13.21 14.70 0.83
C VAL A 36 13.15 13.21 0.50
N LEU A 37 11.96 12.63 0.30
CA LEU A 37 11.81 11.23 -0.08
C LEU A 37 12.31 10.95 -1.51
N LEU A 38 12.08 11.90 -2.44
CA LEU A 38 12.63 11.82 -3.80
C LEU A 38 14.16 12.00 -3.82
N SER A 39 14.73 12.87 -2.98
CA SER A 39 16.18 13.08 -2.95
C SER A 39 16.96 11.93 -2.31
N LEU A 40 16.37 11.19 -1.36
CA LEU A 40 17.00 9.97 -0.83
C LEU A 40 17.16 8.87 -1.89
N SER A 41 16.30 8.85 -2.91
CA SER A 41 16.35 7.83 -3.97
C SER A 41 17.50 8.04 -4.96
N THR A 42 18.01 9.28 -5.09
CA THR A 42 19.10 9.61 -6.04
C THR A 42 20.50 9.45 -5.43
N ALA A 43 20.64 9.47 -4.10
CA ALA A 43 21.93 9.43 -3.42
C ALA A 43 22.65 8.06 -3.53
N PHE A 44 21.92 6.96 -3.73
CA PHE A 44 22.50 5.60 -3.81
C PHE A 44 23.01 5.19 -5.21
N ALA A 45 22.89 6.05 -6.23
CA ALA A 45 23.23 5.71 -7.64
C ALA A 45 24.48 6.43 -8.20
N SER A 46 25.05 7.39 -7.45
CA SER A 46 26.01 8.40 -7.95
C SER A 46 27.34 7.84 -8.47
N ASP A 47 27.96 6.90 -7.75
CA ASP A 47 29.38 6.61 -7.97
C ASP A 47 29.64 5.76 -9.21
N MET A 48 28.74 4.81 -9.52
CA MET A 48 28.85 3.95 -10.69
C MET A 48 28.50 4.70 -11.98
N ASP A 49 27.50 5.58 -11.95
CA ASP A 49 27.11 6.41 -13.08
C ASP A 49 28.23 7.37 -13.50
N THR A 50 28.95 7.92 -12.52
CA THR A 50 30.09 8.82 -12.75
C THR A 50 31.27 8.12 -13.45
N LEU A 51 31.50 6.84 -13.16
CA LEU A 51 32.57 6.06 -13.79
C LEU A 51 32.23 5.69 -15.24
N VAL A 52 31.00 5.28 -15.50
CA VAL A 52 30.56 4.97 -16.87
C VAL A 52 30.54 6.23 -17.73
N ASP A 53 30.11 7.37 -17.19
CA ASP A 53 30.11 8.64 -17.92
C ASP A 53 31.53 9.13 -18.25
N LYS A 54 32.52 8.87 -17.37
CA LYS A 54 33.94 9.13 -17.66
C LYS A 54 34.49 8.23 -18.78
N LEU A 55 34.04 6.98 -18.88
CA LEU A 55 34.44 6.04 -19.93
C LEU A 55 33.85 6.41 -21.31
N VAL A 56 32.60 6.87 -21.34
CA VAL A 56 31.98 7.44 -22.54
C VAL A 56 32.68 8.71 -22.99
N LYS A 57 33.02 9.61 -22.05
CA LYS A 57 33.74 10.86 -22.35
C LYS A 57 35.16 10.63 -22.89
N LYS A 58 35.79 9.52 -22.54
CA LYS A 58 37.09 9.10 -23.09
C LYS A 58 36.99 8.37 -24.43
N GLY A 59 35.78 8.15 -24.96
CA GLY A 59 35.55 7.51 -26.27
C GLY A 59 35.77 6.00 -26.28
N ILE A 60 35.89 5.36 -25.11
CA ILE A 60 36.13 3.92 -24.98
C ILE A 60 34.81 3.12 -25.09
N LEU A 61 33.69 3.77 -24.76
CA LEU A 61 32.34 3.19 -24.88
C LEU A 61 31.43 4.11 -25.68
N THR A 62 30.63 3.52 -26.56
CA THR A 62 29.49 4.21 -27.19
C THR A 62 28.34 4.38 -26.18
N LYS A 63 27.43 5.33 -26.43
CA LYS A 63 26.31 5.63 -25.52
C LYS A 63 25.37 4.43 -25.31
N GLU A 64 25.28 3.53 -26.29
CA GLU A 64 24.45 2.32 -26.23
C GLU A 64 25.12 1.24 -25.37
N GLU A 65 26.42 0.99 -25.54
CA GLU A 65 27.18 0.06 -24.70
C GLU A 65 27.20 0.52 -23.24
N ALA A 66 27.27 1.83 -23.00
CA ALA A 66 27.27 2.38 -21.65
C ALA A 66 25.95 2.12 -20.92
N LYS A 67 24.84 2.13 -21.67
CA LYS A 67 23.51 1.82 -21.16
C LYS A 67 23.36 0.33 -20.86
N GLU A 68 23.94 -0.54 -21.70
CA GLU A 68 23.98 -1.98 -21.44
C GLU A 68 24.87 -2.34 -20.25
N VAL A 69 26.05 -1.74 -20.11
CA VAL A 69 26.94 -1.95 -18.96
C VAL A 69 26.28 -1.46 -17.67
N LYS A 70 25.60 -0.31 -17.67
CA LYS A 70 24.82 0.15 -16.50
C LYS A 70 23.70 -0.83 -16.14
N ARG A 71 23.04 -1.44 -17.13
CA ARG A 71 21.98 -2.43 -16.91
C ARG A 71 22.54 -3.74 -16.36
N GLN A 72 23.61 -4.26 -16.95
CA GLN A 72 24.27 -5.50 -16.56
C GLN A 72 24.88 -5.37 -15.15
N ALA A 73 25.58 -4.27 -14.86
CA ALA A 73 26.15 -4.02 -13.53
C ALA A 73 25.09 -3.91 -12.43
N LYS A 74 23.89 -3.42 -12.77
CA LYS A 74 22.74 -3.34 -11.86
C LYS A 74 22.08 -4.71 -11.63
N GLU A 75 22.08 -5.59 -12.63
CA GLU A 75 21.59 -6.98 -12.49
C GLU A 75 22.59 -7.90 -11.76
N GLU A 76 23.89 -7.62 -11.87
CA GLU A 76 24.97 -8.42 -11.28
C GLU A 76 25.26 -8.06 -9.82
N ASN A 77 25.14 -6.78 -9.43
CA ASN A 77 25.31 -6.34 -8.03
C ASN A 77 24.17 -6.70 -7.08
N VAL A 78 23.06 -7.26 -7.57
CA VAL A 78 21.98 -7.72 -6.68
C VAL A 78 22.36 -9.10 -6.12
N PRO A 79 22.50 -9.24 -4.79
CA PRO A 79 22.81 -10.53 -4.17
C PRO A 79 21.84 -11.62 -4.63
N SER A 80 22.35 -12.83 -4.86
CA SER A 80 21.55 -13.97 -5.36
C SER A 80 20.30 -14.25 -4.51
N TRP A 81 20.34 -13.97 -3.20
CA TRP A 81 19.21 -14.14 -2.30
C TRP A 81 18.08 -13.11 -2.49
N MET A 82 18.38 -11.97 -3.09
CA MET A 82 17.46 -10.86 -3.37
C MET A 82 16.85 -10.96 -4.77
N LYS A 83 17.42 -11.76 -5.67
CA LYS A 83 16.81 -12.09 -6.96
C LYS A 83 15.44 -12.76 -6.71
N ASN A 84 14.45 -12.40 -7.52
CA ASN A 84 13.05 -12.87 -7.44
C ASN A 84 12.28 -12.44 -6.18
N ILE A 85 12.75 -11.41 -5.47
CA ILE A 85 11.95 -10.75 -4.42
C ILE A 85 11.13 -9.62 -5.04
N LYS A 86 9.82 -9.70 -4.92
CA LYS A 86 8.87 -8.65 -5.29
C LYS A 86 8.48 -7.87 -4.04
N PHE A 87 8.94 -6.63 -3.96
CA PHE A 87 8.49 -5.68 -2.96
C PHE A 87 7.16 -5.06 -3.39
N LYS A 88 6.18 -5.08 -2.50
CA LYS A 88 4.84 -4.49 -2.67
C LYS A 88 4.59 -3.59 -1.47
N GLY A 89 3.97 -2.44 -1.69
CA GLY A 89 3.60 -1.58 -0.59
C GLY A 89 2.61 -0.51 -1.01
N ASP A 90 1.85 -0.04 -0.04
CA ASP A 90 0.97 1.11 -0.20
C ASP A 90 1.10 2.03 1.01
N PHE A 91 1.20 3.32 0.72
CA PHE A 91 1.16 4.39 1.72
C PHE A 91 -0.01 5.30 1.38
N ARG A 92 -0.86 5.57 2.38
CA ARG A 92 -2.00 6.46 2.23
C ARG A 92 -2.12 7.35 3.46
N LEU A 93 -2.13 8.64 3.20
CA LEU A 93 -2.45 9.69 4.16
C LEU A 93 -3.86 10.21 3.84
N MET A 94 -4.72 10.34 4.85
CA MET A 94 -6.07 10.85 4.67
C MET A 94 -6.39 11.92 5.71
N PHE A 95 -6.96 13.02 5.27
CA PHE A 95 -7.55 14.04 6.14
C PHE A 95 -9.05 14.03 5.93
N GLN A 96 -9.80 13.77 7.00
CA GLN A 96 -11.25 13.77 6.97
C GLN A 96 -11.78 14.96 7.75
N TRP A 97 -12.59 15.77 7.07
CA TRP A 97 -13.37 16.85 7.67
C TRP A 97 -14.85 16.49 7.55
N GLN A 98 -15.53 16.42 8.69
CA GLN A 98 -16.95 16.10 8.76
C GLN A 98 -17.67 17.27 9.42
N ASN A 99 -18.59 17.87 8.67
CA ASN A 99 -19.53 18.86 9.15
C ASN A 99 -20.94 18.36 8.85
N GLU A 100 -21.70 18.08 9.90
CA GLU A 100 -23.04 17.53 9.82
C GLU A 100 -23.93 18.39 10.73
N THR A 101 -25.07 18.84 10.23
CA THR A 101 -26.04 19.63 11.01
C THR A 101 -26.42 18.81 12.25
N ASP A 102 -26.30 19.41 13.44
CA ASP A 102 -26.51 18.79 14.76
C ASP A 102 -25.43 17.82 15.30
N LYS A 103 -24.21 17.83 14.74
CA LYS A 103 -23.05 17.13 15.35
C LYS A 103 -21.82 18.04 15.48
N PRO A 104 -20.95 17.82 16.49
CA PRO A 104 -19.72 18.59 16.62
C PRO A 104 -18.79 18.36 15.41
N GLU A 105 -18.14 19.43 14.95
CA GLU A 105 -17.14 19.39 13.87
C GLU A 105 -16.05 18.36 14.20
N ARG A 106 -15.83 17.39 13.30
CA ARG A 106 -14.81 16.35 13.47
C ARG A 106 -13.75 16.47 12.40
N THR A 107 -12.53 16.72 12.83
CA THR A 107 -11.33 16.68 11.98
C THR A 107 -10.47 15.49 12.41
N ARG A 108 -10.14 14.59 11.47
CA ARG A 108 -9.30 13.42 11.73
C ARG A 108 -8.20 13.29 10.68
N GLY A 109 -6.96 13.19 11.14
CA GLY A 109 -5.86 12.66 10.33
C GLY A 109 -5.85 11.14 10.42
N ARG A 110 -5.63 10.45 9.32
CA ARG A 110 -5.53 8.99 9.27
C ARG A 110 -4.35 8.56 8.41
N ILE A 111 -3.72 7.46 8.78
CA ILE A 111 -2.64 6.85 8.01
C ILE A 111 -2.91 5.37 7.75
N ARG A 112 -2.39 4.90 6.62
CA ARG A 112 -2.26 3.49 6.29
C ARG A 112 -0.90 3.28 5.64
N LEU A 113 -0.12 2.39 6.23
CA LEU A 113 1.13 1.91 5.65
C LEU A 113 1.04 0.40 5.57
N ARG A 114 1.27 -0.16 4.38
CA ARG A 114 1.44 -1.59 4.17
C ARG A 114 2.72 -1.84 3.41
N LEU A 115 3.47 -2.82 3.89
CA LEU A 115 4.71 -3.28 3.29
C LEU A 115 4.61 -4.78 3.10
N GLY A 116 5.11 -5.25 1.97
CA GLY A 116 4.90 -6.61 1.52
C GLY A 116 6.11 -7.09 0.74
N VAL A 117 6.51 -8.31 1.01
CA VAL A 117 7.60 -9.01 0.34
C VAL A 117 7.04 -10.34 -0.14
N VAL A 118 7.17 -10.60 -1.43
CA VAL A 118 6.81 -11.88 -2.02
C VAL A 118 8.07 -12.44 -2.67
N LYS A 119 8.45 -13.65 -2.26
CA LYS A 119 9.62 -14.34 -2.80
C LYS A 119 9.16 -15.58 -3.54
N GLU A 120 9.48 -15.61 -4.83
CA GLU A 120 9.34 -16.80 -5.65
C GLU A 120 10.65 -17.59 -5.56
N ILE A 121 10.67 -18.64 -4.74
CA ILE A 121 11.87 -19.46 -4.56
C ILE A 121 12.10 -20.30 -5.82
N ASN A 122 11.03 -20.88 -6.34
CA ASN A 122 11.00 -21.69 -7.55
C ASN A 122 9.67 -21.44 -8.28
N LYS A 123 9.55 -21.91 -9.53
CA LYS A 123 8.27 -21.88 -10.30
C LYS A 123 7.09 -22.59 -9.61
N LYS A 124 7.35 -23.32 -8.52
CA LYS A 124 6.38 -24.13 -7.76
C LYS A 124 6.16 -23.63 -6.32
N LEU A 125 7.03 -22.79 -5.78
CA LEU A 125 7.01 -22.41 -4.36
C LEU A 125 7.11 -20.88 -4.22
N GLU A 126 6.05 -20.30 -3.67
CA GLU A 126 5.96 -18.88 -3.36
C GLU A 126 5.81 -18.69 -1.85
N MET A 127 6.53 -17.73 -1.30
CA MET A 127 6.36 -17.28 0.08
C MET A 127 6.04 -15.80 0.10
N GLY A 128 5.05 -15.42 0.89
CA GLY A 128 4.63 -14.02 1.05
C GLY A 128 4.65 -13.61 2.50
N PHE A 129 5.29 -12.48 2.79
CA PHE A 129 5.25 -11.82 4.09
C PHE A 129 4.82 -10.37 3.93
N GLY A 130 4.04 -9.84 4.86
CA GLY A 130 3.69 -8.44 4.84
C GLY A 130 3.25 -7.92 6.20
N LEU A 131 3.49 -6.62 6.37
CA LEU A 131 3.17 -5.82 7.51
C LEU A 131 2.15 -4.76 7.10
N ALA A 132 1.24 -4.44 8.00
CA ALA A 132 0.33 -3.32 7.82
C ALA A 132 0.15 -2.59 9.15
N THR A 133 -0.05 -1.29 9.07
CA THR A 133 -0.62 -0.54 10.19
C THR A 133 -2.05 -1.01 10.43
N GLY A 134 -2.49 -1.02 11.67
CA GLY A 134 -3.88 -1.34 11.99
C GLY A 134 -4.04 -1.84 13.41
N GLY A 135 -5.20 -1.56 14.01
CA GLY A 135 -5.54 -2.06 15.33
C GLY A 135 -6.12 -3.47 15.31
N LYS A 136 -6.90 -3.80 16.35
CA LYS A 136 -7.54 -5.12 16.54
C LYS A 136 -8.64 -5.44 15.50
N ASN A 137 -9.09 -4.47 14.72
CA ASN A 137 -10.14 -4.65 13.73
C ASN A 137 -9.60 -5.31 12.46
N PRO A 138 -10.03 -6.53 12.08
CA PRO A 138 -9.48 -7.22 10.90
C PRO A 138 -9.87 -6.56 9.59
N ARG A 139 -11.02 -5.86 9.55
CA ARG A 139 -11.59 -5.21 8.35
C ARG A 139 -10.99 -3.84 8.00
N SER A 140 -10.04 -3.34 8.78
CA SER A 140 -9.38 -2.08 8.46
C SER A 140 -7.94 -2.07 8.92
N THR A 141 -7.10 -1.52 8.05
CA THR A 141 -5.67 -1.26 8.27
C THR A 141 -5.38 0.24 8.34
N THR A 142 -6.42 1.06 8.42
CA THR A 142 -6.29 2.50 8.64
C THR A 142 -6.29 2.80 10.13
N VAL A 143 -5.33 3.60 10.57
CA VAL A 143 -5.22 4.06 11.95
C VAL A 143 -5.51 5.57 12.01
N ASP A 144 -6.29 5.97 13.02
CA ASP A 144 -6.64 7.37 13.29
C ASP A 144 -5.51 8.02 14.10
N LEU A 145 -4.99 9.16 13.63
CA LEU A 145 -3.98 9.98 14.32
C LEU A 145 -4.65 11.04 15.21
N SER A 146 -5.72 10.66 15.90
CA SER A 146 -6.57 11.60 16.66
C SER A 146 -6.09 11.79 18.10
N ASP A 147 -5.35 10.83 18.63
CA ASP A 147 -4.89 10.84 20.02
C ASP A 147 -3.47 11.44 20.12
N THR A 148 -3.32 12.41 21.02
CA THR A 148 -2.04 13.06 21.32
C THR A 148 -1.06 12.01 21.88
N PHE A 149 0.06 11.80 21.19
CA PHE A 149 1.12 10.83 21.54
C PHE A 149 0.75 9.34 21.43
N SER A 150 -0.33 8.96 20.75
CA SER A 150 -0.57 7.53 20.47
C SER A 150 0.40 7.00 19.41
N SER A 151 0.96 5.81 19.65
CA SER A 151 1.78 5.09 18.67
C SER A 151 0.89 4.13 17.89
N PRO A 152 0.81 4.26 16.55
CA PRO A 152 0.06 3.32 15.71
C PRO A 152 0.65 1.91 15.78
N ASP A 153 -0.21 0.91 16.01
CA ASP A 153 0.21 -0.49 15.98
C ASP A 153 0.54 -0.95 14.56
N ILE A 154 1.60 -1.77 14.46
CA ILE A 154 1.97 -2.51 13.25
C ILE A 154 1.67 -3.98 13.51
N ARG A 155 0.98 -4.63 12.57
CA ARG A 155 0.61 -6.03 12.63
C ARG A 155 1.08 -6.80 11.40
N ILE A 156 1.19 -8.11 11.55
CA ILE A 156 1.40 -9.01 10.41
C ILE A 156 0.11 -9.03 9.58
N ASP A 157 0.22 -8.54 8.35
CA ASP A 157 -0.88 -8.44 7.39
C ASP A 157 -1.09 -9.79 6.68
N TYR A 158 0.00 -10.44 6.25
CA TYR A 158 -0.02 -11.78 5.69
C TYR A 158 1.34 -12.45 5.89
N ALA A 159 1.31 -13.76 6.07
CA ALA A 159 2.48 -14.63 6.18
C ALA A 159 2.04 -16.01 5.67
N TYR A 160 2.32 -16.31 4.41
CA TYR A 160 1.88 -17.53 3.77
C TYR A 160 2.99 -18.21 2.98
N CYS A 161 2.82 -19.51 2.80
CA CYS A 161 3.58 -20.35 1.90
C CYS A 161 2.60 -21.02 0.93
N GLU A 162 2.93 -21.02 -0.35
CA GLU A 162 2.11 -21.62 -1.40
C GLU A 162 2.96 -22.54 -2.26
N TYR A 163 2.49 -23.78 -2.41
CA TYR A 163 3.13 -24.84 -3.17
C TYR A 163 2.21 -25.31 -4.30
N THR A 164 2.64 -25.06 -5.54
CA THR A 164 1.96 -25.47 -6.78
C THR A 164 2.87 -26.43 -7.55
N PRO A 165 2.87 -27.72 -7.21
CA PRO A 165 3.69 -28.71 -7.92
C PRO A 165 3.26 -28.90 -9.38
N SER A 166 1.99 -28.66 -9.70
CA SER A 166 1.37 -28.86 -11.01
C SER A 166 0.11 -28.00 -11.15
N THR A 167 -0.41 -27.83 -12.36
CA THR A 167 -1.63 -27.04 -12.63
C THR A 167 -2.89 -27.62 -11.96
N TRP A 168 -2.90 -28.91 -11.66
CA TRP A 168 -4.02 -29.60 -11.04
C TRP A 168 -4.01 -29.58 -9.50
N LEU A 169 -2.92 -29.15 -8.86
CA LEU A 169 -2.78 -29.13 -7.40
C LEU A 169 -2.13 -27.84 -6.92
N ASN A 170 -2.84 -27.13 -6.04
CA ASN A 170 -2.34 -25.95 -5.35
C ASN A 170 -2.60 -26.11 -3.86
N ILE A 171 -1.55 -25.97 -3.05
CA ILE A 171 -1.60 -26.09 -1.59
C ILE A 171 -1.09 -24.77 -1.01
N TRP A 172 -1.79 -24.23 -0.02
CA TRP A 172 -1.35 -23.04 0.70
C TRP A 172 -1.52 -23.21 2.20
N GLY A 173 -0.68 -22.51 2.96
CA GLY A 173 -0.75 -22.48 4.41
C GLY A 173 -0.33 -21.13 4.96
N GLY A 174 -0.95 -20.75 6.08
CA GLY A 174 -0.66 -19.52 6.82
C GLY A 174 -1.75 -18.46 6.65
N LYS A 175 -1.36 -17.20 6.83
CA LYS A 175 -2.23 -16.03 6.67
C LYS A 175 -2.09 -15.45 5.27
N TYR A 176 -3.10 -15.58 4.43
CA TYR A 176 -3.00 -15.21 3.01
C TYR A 176 -3.83 -13.98 2.65
N LYS A 177 -3.53 -13.41 1.47
CA LYS A 177 -4.28 -12.29 0.90
C LYS A 177 -5.58 -12.77 0.30
N GLY A 178 -6.67 -12.10 0.67
CA GLY A 178 -7.98 -12.28 0.06
C GLY A 178 -8.72 -13.52 0.54
N ILE A 179 -10.04 -13.42 0.55
CA ILE A 179 -10.96 -14.48 0.97
C ILE A 179 -11.11 -15.61 -0.06
N GLN A 180 -10.63 -15.41 -1.30
CA GLN A 180 -10.70 -16.36 -2.42
C GLN A 180 -10.00 -17.69 -2.16
N LYS A 181 -9.03 -17.68 -1.24
CA LYS A 181 -8.36 -18.89 -0.79
C LYS A 181 -9.07 -19.55 0.37
N ALA A 182 -9.94 -18.86 1.10
CA ALA A 182 -10.76 -19.44 2.19
C ALA A 182 -12.10 -20.00 1.69
N VAL A 183 -12.68 -19.42 0.65
CA VAL A 183 -14.04 -19.76 0.19
C VAL A 183 -14.07 -20.03 -1.32
N TRP A 184 -14.84 -21.04 -1.73
CA TRP A 184 -14.99 -21.51 -3.11
C TRP A 184 -15.59 -20.46 -4.07
N MET A 185 -16.33 -19.47 -3.55
CA MET A 185 -16.88 -18.33 -4.30
C MET A 185 -16.74 -17.03 -3.50
N ALA A 186 -15.52 -16.54 -3.37
CA ALA A 186 -15.29 -15.20 -2.88
C ALA A 186 -15.57 -14.18 -3.99
N SER A 187 -16.68 -13.46 -3.88
CA SER A 187 -16.85 -12.20 -4.60
C SER A 187 -16.34 -11.05 -3.73
N ASP A 188 -15.56 -10.13 -4.30
CA ASP A 188 -15.10 -8.90 -3.64
C ASP A 188 -16.26 -8.01 -3.15
N LEU A 189 -17.48 -8.24 -3.65
CA LEU A 189 -18.68 -7.56 -3.16
C LEU A 189 -19.16 -8.10 -1.81
N LEU A 190 -18.98 -9.40 -1.56
CA LEU A 190 -19.47 -10.07 -0.35
C LEU A 190 -18.50 -9.95 0.83
N TRP A 191 -17.22 -9.74 0.53
CA TRP A 191 -16.15 -9.79 1.52
C TRP A 191 -15.26 -8.56 1.43
N ASP A 192 -14.91 -8.01 2.58
CA ASP A 192 -13.99 -6.89 2.65
C ASP A 192 -12.58 -7.31 2.22
N SER A 193 -11.98 -6.56 1.30
CA SER A 193 -10.61 -6.77 0.78
C SER A 193 -9.52 -6.73 1.87
N ASP A 194 -9.81 -6.11 3.02
CA ASP A 194 -8.89 -6.02 4.15
C ASP A 194 -8.90 -7.30 5.03
N ILE A 195 -9.83 -8.23 4.80
CA ILE A 195 -9.88 -9.50 5.54
C ILE A 195 -8.80 -10.46 5.06
N ARG A 196 -8.07 -11.01 6.04
CA ARG A 196 -6.94 -11.93 5.83
C ARG A 196 -7.20 -13.22 6.61
N PRO A 197 -7.79 -14.24 5.98
CA PRO A 197 -8.02 -15.52 6.63
C PRO A 197 -6.71 -16.25 6.92
N GLU A 198 -6.76 -17.14 7.90
CA GLU A 198 -5.65 -17.95 8.37
C GLU A 198 -6.06 -19.41 8.25
N GLY A 199 -5.25 -20.23 7.61
CA GLY A 199 -5.62 -21.64 7.43
C GLY A 199 -4.66 -22.41 6.55
N LEU A 200 -5.04 -23.67 6.32
CA LEU A 200 -4.41 -24.54 5.35
C LEU A 200 -5.47 -24.94 4.35
N GLY A 201 -5.20 -24.72 3.07
CA GLY A 201 -6.10 -25.11 2.01
C GLY A 201 -5.40 -25.81 0.87
N LEU A 202 -6.20 -26.59 0.16
CA LEU A 202 -5.80 -27.29 -1.04
C LEU A 202 -6.90 -27.14 -2.09
N ARG A 203 -6.46 -26.93 -3.33
CA ARG A 203 -7.33 -26.84 -4.51
C ARG A 203 -6.88 -27.86 -5.53
N LEU A 204 -7.82 -28.69 -5.94
CA LEU A 204 -7.65 -29.67 -7.01
C LEU A 204 -8.45 -29.20 -8.23
N ASN A 205 -7.74 -28.90 -9.31
CA ASN A 205 -8.32 -28.51 -10.60
C ASN A 205 -8.19 -29.70 -11.56
N TYR A 206 -9.18 -30.57 -11.60
CA TYR A 206 -9.16 -31.73 -12.48
C TYR A 206 -9.93 -31.41 -13.77
N THR A 207 -9.21 -31.30 -14.89
CA THR A 207 -9.79 -31.03 -16.21
C THR A 207 -10.02 -32.35 -16.95
N THR A 208 -11.09 -33.07 -16.62
CA THR A 208 -11.57 -34.20 -17.44
C THR A 208 -13.09 -34.17 -17.41
N GLY A 209 -13.73 -33.63 -18.46
CA GLY A 209 -15.17 -33.37 -18.45
C GLY A 209 -15.55 -32.23 -17.49
N PRO A 210 -16.85 -31.90 -17.35
CA PRO A 210 -17.35 -30.60 -16.89
C PRO A 210 -16.55 -30.08 -15.68
N GLY A 211 -15.85 -28.96 -15.87
CA GLY A 211 -14.75 -28.48 -15.03
C GLY A 211 -15.02 -28.56 -13.52
N MET A 212 -14.60 -29.66 -12.91
CA MET A 212 -14.83 -29.94 -11.50
C MET A 212 -13.63 -29.42 -10.70
N HIS A 213 -13.90 -28.41 -9.86
CA HIS A 213 -12.93 -27.83 -8.94
C HIS A 213 -13.23 -28.31 -7.52
N LEU A 214 -12.41 -29.21 -7.00
CA LEU A 214 -12.48 -29.63 -5.60
C LEU A 214 -11.67 -28.64 -4.75
N PHE A 215 -12.30 -28.12 -3.71
CA PHE A 215 -11.73 -27.11 -2.83
C PHE A 215 -11.94 -27.55 -1.39
N ALA A 216 -10.86 -27.57 -0.60
CA ALA A 216 -10.92 -27.77 0.83
C ALA A 216 -10.02 -26.75 1.51
N ASN A 217 -10.52 -26.11 2.56
CA ASN A 217 -9.74 -25.24 3.42
C ASN A 217 -10.16 -25.44 4.87
N THR A 218 -9.18 -25.47 5.77
CA THR A 218 -9.34 -25.60 7.21
C THR A 218 -9.29 -24.24 7.94
N GLY A 219 -9.60 -23.12 7.25
CA GLY A 219 -9.63 -21.76 7.82
C GLY A 219 -10.22 -20.68 6.93
#